data_AF-A0A818C4B4-F1
#
_entry.id   AF-A0A818C4B4-F1
#
_cell.length_a   1.000
_cell.length_b   1.000
_cell.length_c   1.000
_cell.angle_alpha   90.00
_cell.angle_beta   90.00
_cell.angle_gamma   90.00
#
_symmetry.space_group_name_H-M   'P 1'
#
loop_
_entity.id
_entity.type
_entity.pdbx_description
1 polymer ?
#
loop_
_entity_poly.entity_id
_entity_poly.type
_entity_poly.pdbx_seq_one_letter_code
_entity_poly.pdbx_strand_id
1 'polypeptide(L)'
;LNRLIPNSQRINRGNYNTRQIVEACRSNQVTDLILIQETRGVPDVIQISHFPYGPTAAFSLSNVVMRHDVPDVGPMSEQYPHLIFSNMTSKLGQRTMNILKYLFPVPKEDSHRTITFVNQDDYISFRHHVYKKK
;
A
#
# COMPACT_ATOMS: atom_id res chain seq x y z
N LEU A 1 -7.72 2.20 -1.56
CA LEU A 1 -6.54 2.16 -0.65
C LEU A 1 -6.93 2.11 0.83
N ASN A 2 -7.86 2.95 1.33
CA ASN A 2 -8.24 2.94 2.76
C ASN A 2 -8.63 1.56 3.31
N ARG A 3 -9.43 0.79 2.56
CA ARG A 3 -9.79 -0.58 2.99
C ARG A 3 -8.66 -1.59 2.79
N LEU A 4 -7.67 -1.28 1.93
CA LEU A 4 -6.59 -2.20 1.61
C LEU A 4 -5.56 -2.26 2.75
N ILE A 5 -5.11 -1.11 3.22
CA ILE A 5 -4.11 -1.00 4.28
C ILE A 5 -4.85 -0.91 5.61
N PRO A 6 -4.71 -1.89 6.51
CA PRO A 6 -5.34 -1.83 7.83
C PRO A 6 -4.85 -0.61 8.61
N ASN A 7 -5.68 -0.11 9.54
CA ASN A 7 -5.35 1.05 10.39
C ASN A 7 -5.01 2.34 9.61
N SER A 8 -5.41 2.44 8.34
CA SER A 8 -5.21 3.66 7.55
C SER A 8 -6.38 4.62 7.70
N GLN A 9 -6.08 5.92 7.55
CA GLN A 9 -7.08 6.98 7.50
C GLN A 9 -6.90 7.78 6.23
N ARG A 10 -8.00 8.02 5.50
CA ARG A 10 -7.99 8.88 4.31
C ARG A 10 -8.21 10.33 4.71
N ILE A 11 -7.32 11.20 4.26
CA ILE A 11 -7.47 12.66 4.35
C ILE A 11 -7.50 13.24 2.94
N ASN A 12 -8.41 14.16 2.67
CA ASN A 12 -8.41 14.91 1.42
C ASN A 12 -7.40 16.06 1.52
N ARG A 13 -6.44 16.11 0.59
CA ARG A 13 -5.35 17.10 0.61
C ARG A 13 -5.84 18.55 0.58
N GLY A 14 -6.92 18.85 -0.16
CA GLY A 14 -7.43 20.21 -0.29
C GLY A 14 -6.34 21.23 -0.63
N ASN A 15 -6.33 22.35 0.09
CA ASN A 15 -5.32 23.42 -0.04
C ASN A 15 -4.11 23.26 0.89
N TYR A 16 -3.97 22.12 1.58
CA TYR A 16 -2.86 21.92 2.52
C TYR A 16 -1.54 21.76 1.78
N ASN A 17 -0.53 22.50 2.25
CA ASN A 17 0.85 22.29 1.80
C ASN A 17 1.35 20.93 2.33
N THR A 18 2.18 20.24 1.56
CA THR A 18 2.83 18.98 1.97
C THR A 18 3.52 19.11 3.32
N ARG A 19 4.16 20.25 3.63
CA ARG A 19 4.78 20.49 4.95
C ARG A 19 3.77 20.46 6.10
N GLN A 20 2.61 21.09 5.91
CA GLN A 20 1.54 21.11 6.93
C GLN A 20 0.98 19.70 7.16
N ILE A 21 0.84 18.90 6.10
CA ILE A 21 0.40 17.50 6.21
C ILE A 21 1.42 16.68 6.99
N VAL A 22 2.71 16.84 6.67
CA VAL A 22 3.80 16.16 7.37
C VAL A 22 3.83 16.55 8.86
N GLU A 23 3.71 17.84 9.18
CA GLU A 23 3.64 18.32 10.56
C GLU A 23 2.42 17.77 11.30
N ALA A 24 1.25 17.76 10.66
CA ALA A 24 0.04 17.19 11.23
C ALA A 24 0.17 15.68 11.47
N CYS A 25 0.75 14.91 10.53
CA CYS A 25 1.03 13.49 10.70
C CYS A 25 1.97 13.24 11.88
N ARG A 26 3.02 14.06 12.03
CA ARG A 26 3.97 13.96 13.15
C ARG A 26 3.30 14.26 14.50
N SER A 27 2.48 15.32 14.56
CA SER A 27 1.74 15.67 15.79
C SER A 27 0.72 14.60 16.19
N ASN A 28 0.13 13.91 15.21
CA ASN A 28 -0.80 12.81 15.44
C ASN A 28 -0.12 11.43 15.59
N GLN A 29 1.21 11.38 15.69
CA GLN A 29 1.99 10.15 15.87
C GLN A 29 1.71 9.07 14.80
N VAL A 30 1.44 9.51 13.57
CA VAL A 30 1.26 8.61 12.43
C VAL A 30 2.60 8.02 12.02
N THR A 31 2.61 6.71 11.72
CA THR A 31 3.82 5.99 11.31
C THR A 31 4.18 6.23 9.85
N ASP A 32 3.17 6.34 8.97
CA ASP A 32 3.37 6.33 7.53
C ASP A 32 2.46 7.35 6.83
N LEU A 33 3.01 8.11 5.90
CA LEU A 33 2.26 8.97 4.99
C LEU A 33 2.28 8.36 3.59
N ILE A 34 1.09 8.16 3.03
CA ILE A 34 0.91 7.71 1.66
C ILE A 34 0.28 8.84 0.86
N LEU A 35 1.02 9.36 -0.11
CA LEU A 35 0.55 10.36 -1.06
C LEU A 35 0.29 9.70 -2.40
N ILE A 36 -0.90 9.93 -2.95
CA ILE A 36 -1.29 9.42 -4.27
C ILE A 36 -1.44 10.62 -5.20
N GLN A 37 -0.85 10.51 -6.38
CA GLN A 37 -1.03 11.46 -7.46
C GLN A 37 -1.77 10.77 -8.61
N GLU A 38 -2.63 11.53 -9.27
CA GLU A 38 -3.42 11.06 -10.40
C GLU A 38 -3.32 12.06 -11.56
N THR A 39 -3.40 11.54 -12.78
CA THR A 39 -3.54 12.32 -14.00
C THR A 39 -4.87 11.96 -14.65
N ARG A 40 -5.77 12.94 -14.79
CA ARG A 40 -7.10 12.75 -15.43
C ARG A 40 -7.93 11.62 -14.82
N GLY A 41 -7.88 11.47 -13.49
CA GLY A 41 -8.66 10.47 -12.76
C GLY A 41 -8.05 9.06 -12.73
N VAL A 42 -6.88 8.86 -13.35
CA VAL A 42 -6.11 7.61 -13.24
C VAL A 42 -4.92 7.84 -12.30
N PRO A 43 -4.73 6.99 -11.27
CA PRO A 43 -3.60 7.13 -10.35
C PRO A 43 -2.29 6.68 -11.02
N ASP A 44 -1.29 7.56 -10.98
CA ASP A 44 -0.02 7.38 -11.71
C ASP A 44 1.18 7.22 -10.78
N VAL A 45 1.17 7.84 -9.60
CA VAL A 45 2.31 7.80 -8.67
C VAL A 45 1.80 7.60 -7.25
N ILE A 46 2.46 6.70 -6.52
CA ILE A 46 2.30 6.54 -5.09
C ILE A 46 3.62 6.80 -4.39
N GLN A 47 3.61 7.68 -3.39
CA GLN A 47 4.75 7.97 -2.55
C GLN A 47 4.44 7.55 -1.11
N ILE A 48 5.36 6.78 -0.53
CA ILE A 48 5.26 6.24 0.82
C ILE A 48 6.43 6.82 1.62
N SER A 49 6.12 7.52 2.71
CA SER A 49 7.09 8.13 3.62
C SER A 49 6.90 7.58 5.03
N HIS A 50 7.92 6.92 5.55
CA HIS A 50 7.93 6.42 6.92
C HIS A 50 8.42 7.51 7.89
N PHE A 51 7.71 7.72 8.98
CA PHE A 51 8.05 8.65 10.06
C PHE A 51 8.67 7.94 11.27
N PRO A 52 9.35 8.67 12.17
CA PRO A 52 9.70 10.10 12.10
C PRO A 52 10.92 10.42 11.21
N TYR A 53 11.82 9.46 11.01
CA TYR A 53 13.06 9.61 10.21
C TYR A 53 13.26 8.43 9.25
N GLY A 54 12.16 7.85 8.77
CA GLY A 54 12.20 6.69 7.88
C GLY A 54 12.42 7.07 6.41
N PRO A 55 12.64 6.06 5.55
CA PRO A 55 12.83 6.30 4.13
C PRO A 55 11.55 6.79 3.45
N THR A 56 11.73 7.45 2.32
CA THR A 56 10.65 7.73 1.37
C THR A 56 10.90 6.95 0.09
N ALA A 57 9.88 6.25 -0.39
CA ALA A 57 9.88 5.56 -1.67
C ALA A 57 8.76 6.10 -2.55
N ALA A 58 9.08 6.38 -3.81
CA ALA A 58 8.11 6.75 -4.82
C ALA A 58 8.04 5.63 -5.87
N PHE A 59 6.83 5.25 -6.23
CA PHE A 59 6.55 4.22 -7.21
C PHE A 59 5.64 4.80 -8.29
N SER A 60 6.00 4.56 -9.55
CA SER A 60 5.11 4.78 -10.68
C SER A 60 4.14 3.61 -10.78
N LEU A 61 2.87 3.92 -10.91
CA LEU A 61 1.79 2.97 -11.10
C LEU A 61 1.51 2.83 -12.60
N SER A 62 1.24 1.61 -13.03
CA SER A 62 0.85 1.32 -14.41
C SER A 62 -0.15 0.17 -14.40
N ASN A 63 -1.04 0.12 -15.40
CA ASN A 63 -2.09 -0.90 -15.51
C ASN A 63 -2.99 -0.98 -14.26
N VAL A 64 -3.34 0.18 -13.70
CA VAL A 64 -4.20 0.24 -12.52
C VAL A 64 -5.63 -0.07 -12.92
N VAL A 65 -6.18 -1.14 -12.34
CA VAL A 65 -7.61 -1.46 -12.41
C VAL A 65 -8.21 -1.15 -11.05
N MET A 66 -9.15 -0.20 -11.00
CA MET A 66 -9.81 0.11 -9.75
C MET A 66 -10.87 -0.95 -9.44
N ARG A 67 -11.07 -1.20 -8.15
CA ARG A 67 -12.08 -2.17 -7.70
C ARG A 67 -13.49 -1.85 -8.22
N HIS A 68 -13.83 -0.57 -8.32
CA HIS A 68 -15.15 -0.12 -8.78
C HIS A 68 -15.40 -0.44 -10.27
N ASP A 69 -14.34 -0.72 -11.04
CA ASP A 69 -14.42 -1.04 -12.47
C ASP A 69 -14.56 -2.55 -12.71
N VAL A 70 -14.35 -3.37 -11.68
CA VAL A 70 -14.46 -4.83 -11.78
C VAL A 70 -15.90 -5.24 -11.45
N PRO A 71 -16.59 -6.01 -12.32
CA PRO A 71 -17.94 -6.49 -12.05
C PRO A 71 -17.95 -7.56 -10.95
N ASP A 72 -19.08 -7.69 -10.25
CA ASP A 72 -19.34 -8.75 -9.25
C ASP A 72 -18.37 -8.84 -8.07
N VAL A 73 -17.79 -7.71 -7.65
CA VAL A 73 -16.88 -7.71 -6.50
C VAL A 73 -17.65 -7.72 -5.18
N GLY A 74 -17.67 -8.88 -4.52
CA GLY A 74 -18.21 -9.04 -3.16
C GLY A 74 -17.50 -8.17 -2.10
N PRO A 75 -17.96 -8.20 -0.83
CA PRO A 75 -17.35 -7.41 0.24
C PRO A 75 -15.88 -7.81 0.47
N MET A 76 -15.06 -6.86 0.93
CA MET A 76 -13.65 -7.13 1.20
C MET A 76 -13.43 -7.32 2.68
N SER A 77 -12.73 -8.41 3.03
CA SER A 77 -12.33 -8.67 4.40
C SER A 77 -11.39 -7.58 4.91
N GLU A 78 -11.66 -7.12 6.13
CA GLU A 78 -10.80 -6.17 6.87
C GLU A 78 -9.78 -6.89 7.75
N GLN A 79 -9.73 -8.22 7.70
CA GLN A 79 -8.70 -9.01 8.37
C GLN A 79 -7.31 -8.59 7.92
N TYR A 80 -6.33 -8.77 8.81
CA TYR A 80 -4.93 -8.50 8.52
C TYR A 80 -4.41 -9.51 7.49
N PRO A 81 -3.87 -9.04 6.36
CA PRO A 81 -3.51 -9.93 5.25
C PRO A 81 -2.17 -10.62 5.48
N HIS A 82 -2.04 -11.86 5.01
CA HIS A 82 -0.74 -12.46 4.75
C HIS A 82 -0.07 -11.75 3.56
N LEU A 83 1.23 -11.50 3.67
CA LEU A 83 2.01 -10.87 2.61
C LEU A 83 2.91 -11.90 1.93
N ILE A 84 2.88 -11.92 0.60
CA ILE A 84 3.76 -12.74 -0.22
C ILE A 84 4.64 -11.80 -1.04
N PHE A 85 5.96 -11.95 -0.93
CA PHE A 85 6.93 -11.24 -1.75
C PHE A 85 7.71 -12.25 -2.59
N SER A 86 7.73 -12.06 -3.91
CA SER A 86 8.45 -12.93 -4.85
C SER A 86 9.50 -12.13 -5.62
N ASN A 87 10.67 -12.74 -5.85
CA ASN A 87 11.79 -12.19 -6.64
C ASN A 87 12.35 -10.82 -6.15
N MET A 88 12.31 -10.57 -4.84
CA MET A 88 12.86 -9.38 -4.20
C MET A 88 14.20 -9.68 -3.48
N THR A 89 15.13 -10.35 -4.18
CA THR A 89 16.35 -10.91 -3.58
C THR A 89 17.51 -9.92 -3.46
N SER A 90 17.58 -8.91 -4.33
CA SER A 90 18.65 -7.90 -4.32
C SER A 90 18.61 -7.05 -3.04
N LYS A 91 19.72 -6.39 -2.67
CA LYS A 91 19.76 -5.50 -1.49
C LYS A 91 18.71 -4.38 -1.59
N LEU A 92 18.52 -3.83 -2.78
CA LEU A 92 17.49 -2.84 -3.04
C LEU A 92 16.09 -3.47 -2.95
N GLY A 93 15.89 -4.65 -3.52
CA GLY A 93 14.64 -5.41 -3.43
C GLY A 93 14.24 -5.70 -1.99
N GLN A 94 15.18 -6.11 -1.13
CA GLN A 94 14.94 -6.32 0.30
C GLN A 94 14.56 -5.02 1.01
N ARG A 95 15.19 -3.90 0.67
CA ARG A 95 14.83 -2.57 1.22
C ARG A 95 13.42 -2.17 0.80
N THR A 96 13.07 -2.31 -0.48
CA THR A 96 11.73 -2.02 -1.00
C THR A 96 10.68 -2.94 -0.38
N MET A 97 11.00 -4.23 -0.23
CA MET A 97 10.16 -5.21 0.47
C MET A 97 9.90 -4.76 1.91
N ASN A 98 10.92 -4.31 2.64
CA ASN A 98 10.76 -3.84 4.02
C ASN A 98 9.83 -2.62 4.09
N ILE A 99 10.02 -1.64 3.20
CA ILE A 99 9.16 -0.45 3.09
C ILE A 99 7.69 -0.88 2.92
N LEU A 100 7.41 -1.78 1.97
CA LEU A 100 6.05 -2.26 1.70
C LEU A 100 5.49 -3.16 2.80
N LYS A 101 6.33 -3.99 3.43
CA LYS A 101 5.96 -4.93 4.48
C LYS A 101 5.48 -4.20 5.73
N TYR A 102 6.18 -3.15 6.15
CA TYR A 102 5.88 -2.44 7.40
C TYR A 102 4.62 -1.56 7.32
N LEU A 103 4.00 -1.42 6.15
CA LEU A 103 2.67 -0.81 6.03
C LEU A 103 1.55 -1.70 6.55
N PHE A 104 1.80 -2.99 6.76
CA PHE A 104 0.77 -3.94 7.18
C PHE A 104 1.08 -4.52 8.56
N PRO A 105 0.05 -4.71 9.40
CA PRO A 105 0.19 -5.39 10.68
C PRO A 105 0.43 -6.89 10.50
N VAL A 106 0.90 -7.54 11.56
CA VAL A 106 1.11 -8.99 11.58
C VAL A 106 -0.24 -9.70 11.47
N PRO A 107 -0.44 -10.60 10.48
CA PRO A 107 -1.68 -11.34 10.32
C PRO A 107 -1.81 -12.44 11.37
N LYS A 108 -3.05 -12.82 11.69
CA LYS A 108 -3.34 -14.05 12.44
C LYS A 108 -3.17 -15.26 11.52
N GLU A 109 -2.89 -16.43 12.10
CA GLU A 109 -2.71 -17.67 11.35
C GLU A 109 -3.95 -18.13 10.59
N ASP A 110 -5.14 -17.77 11.07
CA ASP A 110 -6.43 -18.07 10.46
C ASP A 110 -6.87 -17.06 9.39
N SER A 111 -6.02 -16.07 9.06
CA SER A 111 -6.37 -15.08 8.06
C SER A 111 -6.42 -15.69 6.66
N HIS A 112 -7.57 -15.50 6.00
CA HIS A 112 -7.79 -15.95 4.62
C HIS A 112 -7.45 -14.90 3.57
N ARG A 113 -7.07 -13.70 4.03
CA ARG A 113 -6.75 -12.57 3.17
C ARG A 113 -5.27 -12.57 2.84
N THR A 114 -4.93 -12.42 1.56
CA THR A 114 -3.53 -12.43 1.10
C THR A 114 -3.28 -11.30 0.12
N ILE A 115 -2.13 -10.64 0.27
CA ILE A 115 -1.62 -9.63 -0.64
C ILE A 115 -0.29 -10.14 -1.20
N THR A 116 -0.14 -10.06 -2.51
CA THR A 116 1.04 -10.55 -3.22
C THR A 116 1.72 -9.41 -3.96
N PHE A 117 3.04 -9.33 -3.76
CA PHE A 117 3.96 -8.47 -4.50
C PHE A 117 4.93 -9.39 -5.26
N VAL A 118 4.83 -9.42 -6.59
CA VAL A 118 5.70 -10.22 -7.44
C VAL A 118 6.57 -9.28 -8.26
N ASN A 119 7.88 -9.36 -8.08
CA ASN A 119 8.82 -8.63 -8.92
C ASN A 119 9.14 -9.42 -10.20
N GLN A 120 8.99 -8.78 -11.36
CA GLN A 120 9.38 -9.30 -12.67
C GLN A 120 10.00 -8.15 -13.45
N ASP A 121 11.30 -8.25 -13.77
CA ASP A 121 12.03 -7.23 -14.54
C ASP A 121 11.84 -5.80 -13.99
N ASP A 122 12.04 -5.64 -12.67
CA ASP A 122 11.83 -4.40 -11.90
C ASP A 122 10.40 -3.85 -11.87
N TYR A 123 9.44 -4.63 -12.38
CA TYR A 123 8.01 -4.36 -12.28
C TYR A 123 7.39 -5.16 -11.13
N ILE A 124 6.92 -4.45 -10.10
CA ILE A 124 6.25 -5.06 -8.96
C ILE A 124 4.75 -5.19 -9.25
N SER A 125 4.33 -6.39 -9.61
CA SER A 125 2.93 -6.75 -9.76
C SER A 125 2.27 -6.88 -8.39
N PHE A 126 1.26 -6.06 -8.15
CA PHE A 126 0.46 -6.07 -6.93
C PHE A 126 -0.88 -6.76 -7.17
N ARG A 127 -1.23 -7.73 -6.31
CA ARG A 127 -2.56 -8.34 -6.31
C ARG A 127 -3.07 -8.61 -4.90
N HIS A 128 -4.39 -8.59 -4.76
CA HIS A 128 -5.09 -8.87 -3.50
C HIS A 128 -6.08 -10.01 -3.75
N HIS A 129 -5.99 -11.05 -2.92
CA HIS A 129 -6.77 -12.27 -3.07
C HIS A 129 -7.30 -12.73 -1.71
N VAL A 130 -8.38 -13.50 -1.74
CA VAL A 130 -8.86 -14.28 -0.59
C VAL A 130 -8.77 -15.74 -0.98
N TYR A 131 -8.13 -16.57 -0.16
CA TYR A 131 -8.05 -18.00 -0.40
C TYR A 131 -9.04 -18.72 0.51
N LYS A 132 -9.59 -19.84 0.02
CA LYS A 132 -10.40 -20.75 0.82
C LYS A 132 -9.78 -22.13 0.68
N LYS A 133 -9.26 -22.68 1.78
CA LYS A 133 -8.77 -24.05 1.78
C LYS A 133 -9.98 -24.97 1.58
N LYS A 134 -9.97 -25.74 0.50
CA LYS A 134 -10.93 -26.84 0.29
C LYS A 134 -10.51 -28.04 1.14
#